data_AF-A0AAV3Z556-F1
#
_entry.id   AF-A0AAV3Z556-F1
#
_cell.length_a   1.000
_cell.length_b   1.000
_cell.length_c   1.000
_cell.angle_alpha   90.00
_cell.angle_beta   90.00
_cell.angle_gamma   90.00
#
_symmetry.space_group_name_H-M   'P 1'
#
loop_
_entity.id
_entity.type
_entity.pdbx_description
1 polymer ?
#
loop_
_entity_poly.entity_id
_entity_poly.type
_entity_poly.pdbx_seq_one_letter_code
_entity_poly.pdbx_strand_id
1 'polypeptide(L)'
;MNSSICDGADFDQNTSVRGRRRQRNPENWAFNIAKRKRNKGEENVDKKGKQVKSREMQCGCGEICKIMITQSNRENIMSQLLAAWLSLEAA
;
A
#
# COMPACT_ATOMS: atom_id res chain seq x y z
N MET A 1 17.48 6.64 43.59
CA MET A 1 18.86 7.17 43.59
C MET A 1 19.75 6.21 42.82
N ASN A 2 20.76 6.77 42.15
CA ASN A 2 21.82 6.17 41.32
C ASN A 2 21.46 6.14 39.81
N SER A 3 21.63 7.27 39.10
CA SER A 3 22.90 7.86 38.57
C SER A 3 23.18 7.29 37.18
N SER A 4 22.79 7.96 36.09
CA SER A 4 23.62 8.94 35.37
C SER A 4 25.00 8.40 35.04
N ILE A 5 25.14 7.82 33.83
CA ILE A 5 26.40 7.65 33.10
C ILE A 5 26.05 7.86 31.62
N CYS A 6 26.10 9.11 31.17
CA CYS A 6 26.28 9.44 29.76
C CYS A 6 27.65 10.09 29.64
N ASP A 7 28.69 9.27 29.84
CA ASP A 7 30.07 9.67 29.64
C ASP A 7 30.46 9.45 28.18
N GLY A 8 31.08 10.49 27.62
CA GLY A 8 31.39 10.62 26.20
C GLY A 8 32.25 9.49 25.65
N ALA A 9 31.98 9.14 24.41
CA ALA A 9 32.87 8.31 23.61
C ALA A 9 33.46 9.17 22.49
N ASP A 10 34.78 9.35 22.57
CA ASP A 10 35.61 9.99 21.57
C ASP A 10 35.35 9.43 20.17
N PHE A 11 35.10 10.31 19.21
CA PHE A 11 34.88 9.98 17.80
C PHE A 11 36.23 9.72 17.11
N ASP A 12 36.74 8.50 17.26
CA ASP A 12 37.92 8.02 16.52
C ASP A 12 37.56 7.83 15.03
N GLN A 13 38.00 8.78 14.19
CA GLN A 13 37.78 8.84 12.74
C GLN A 13 38.67 7.86 11.95
N ASN A 14 38.94 6.65 12.46
CA ASN A 14 39.80 5.71 11.74
C ASN A 14 39.35 4.25 11.81
N THR A 15 38.12 3.97 11.38
CA THR A 15 37.77 2.62 10.93
C THR A 15 37.09 2.68 9.57
N SER A 16 37.73 2.07 8.57
CA SER A 16 37.18 1.84 7.23
C SER A 16 35.69 1.48 7.33
N VAL A 17 34.83 2.19 6.60
CA VAL A 17 33.37 2.03 6.63
C VAL A 17 33.00 0.68 6.00
N ARG A 18 33.27 -0.43 6.71
CA ARG A 18 32.71 -1.74 6.42
C ARG A 18 31.24 -1.62 6.75
N GLY A 19 30.43 -1.38 5.72
CA GLY A 19 28.98 -1.27 5.86
C GLY A 19 28.41 -2.39 6.73
N ARG A 20 27.38 -2.07 7.52
CA ARG A 20 26.77 -2.99 8.48
C ARG A 20 26.50 -4.33 7.83
N ARG A 21 27.17 -5.40 8.30
CA ARG A 21 26.96 -6.75 7.77
C ARG A 21 25.49 -7.13 7.94
N ARG A 22 24.83 -7.50 6.85
CA ARG A 22 23.43 -7.98 6.89
C ARG A 22 23.40 -9.28 7.68
N GLN A 23 22.67 -9.30 8.79
CA GLN A 23 22.39 -10.54 9.52
C GLN A 23 21.31 -11.33 8.78
N ARG A 24 21.58 -12.60 8.48
CA ARG A 24 20.54 -13.51 7.97
C ARG A 24 19.67 -13.96 9.14
N ASN A 25 18.45 -13.42 9.21
CA ASN A 25 17.41 -13.89 10.11
C ASN A 25 16.27 -14.51 9.27
N PRO A 26 16.16 -15.86 9.24
CA PRO A 26 15.18 -16.54 8.40
C PRO A 26 13.73 -16.28 8.81
N GLU A 27 13.44 -16.08 10.10
CA GLU A 27 12.10 -15.75 10.59
C GLU A 27 11.65 -14.37 10.08
N ASN A 28 12.53 -13.37 10.21
CA ASN A 28 12.28 -12.03 9.66
C ASN A 28 12.12 -12.07 8.14
N TRP A 29 12.85 -12.96 7.46
CA TRP A 29 12.73 -13.11 6.02
C TRP A 29 11.36 -13.68 5.61
N ALA A 30 10.88 -14.72 6.29
CA ALA A 30 9.54 -15.28 6.09
C ALA A 30 8.45 -14.23 6.37
N PHE A 31 8.58 -13.47 7.45
CA PHE A 31 7.65 -12.37 7.76
C PHE A 31 7.63 -11.29 6.67
N ASN A 32 8.80 -10.91 6.16
CA ASN A 32 8.93 -9.92 5.09
C ASN A 32 8.34 -10.41 3.76
N ILE A 33 8.41 -11.71 3.47
CA ILE A 33 7.77 -12.30 2.29
C ILE A 33 6.25 -12.20 2.44
N ALA A 34 5.69 -12.63 3.58
CA ALA A 34 4.25 -12.57 3.84
C ALA A 34 3.73 -11.12 3.81
N LYS A 35 4.49 -10.18 4.40
CA LYS A 35 4.18 -8.74 4.36
C LYS A 35 4.13 -8.22 2.92
N ARG A 36 5.10 -8.59 2.08
CA ARG A 36 5.11 -8.18 0.66
C ARG A 36 3.91 -8.69 -0.11
N LYS A 37 3.57 -9.98 0.03
CA LYS A 37 2.39 -10.57 -0.60
C LYS A 37 1.09 -9.85 -0.17
N ARG A 38 0.93 -9.61 1.14
CA ARG A 38 -0.23 -8.87 1.68
C ARG A 38 -0.35 -7.46 1.11
N ASN A 39 0.77 -6.73 1.03
CA ASN A 39 0.77 -5.36 0.51
C ASN A 39 0.40 -5.30 -0.98
N LYS A 40 0.86 -6.28 -1.75
CA LYS A 40 0.49 -6.41 -3.16
C LYS A 40 -0.95 -6.91 -3.38
N GLY A 41 -1.60 -7.40 -2.32
CA GLY A 41 -2.89 -8.09 -2.45
C GLY A 41 -2.77 -9.46 -3.09
N GLU A 42 -1.60 -10.11 -3.06
CA GLU A 42 -1.41 -11.49 -3.50
C GLU A 42 -1.88 -12.47 -2.42
N GLU A 43 -2.20 -13.69 -2.86
CA GLU A 43 -2.54 -14.78 -1.95
C GLU A 43 -1.42 -15.04 -0.93
N ASN A 44 -1.78 -15.14 0.35
CA ASN A 44 -0.83 -15.36 1.43
C ASN A 44 -1.43 -16.19 2.57
N VAL A 45 -0.55 -16.70 3.43
CA VAL A 45 -0.95 -17.42 4.65
C VAL A 45 -0.77 -16.48 5.84
N ASP A 46 -1.82 -16.33 6.64
CA ASP A 46 -1.78 -15.54 7.87
C ASP A 46 -1.01 -16.28 8.98
N LYS A 47 -0.65 -15.57 10.06
CA LYS A 47 0.07 -16.13 11.22
C LYS A 47 -0.63 -17.33 11.85
N LYS A 48 -1.96 -17.43 11.69
CA LYS A 48 -2.80 -18.54 12.18
C LYS A 48 -2.88 -19.73 11.21
N GLY A 49 -2.13 -19.72 10.11
CA GLY A 49 -2.17 -20.77 9.08
C GLY A 49 -3.36 -20.65 8.11
N LYS A 50 -4.16 -19.58 8.19
CA LYS A 50 -5.31 -19.37 7.30
C LYS A 50 -4.85 -18.82 5.94
N GLN A 51 -5.36 -19.40 4.86
CA GLN A 51 -5.14 -18.91 3.50
C GLN A 51 -6.00 -17.67 3.24
N VAL A 52 -5.37 -16.59 2.81
CA VAL A 52 -5.99 -15.31 2.45
C VAL A 52 -5.89 -15.15 0.94
N LYS A 53 -7.04 -15.09 0.26
CA LYS A 53 -7.13 -14.94 -1.20
C LYS A 53 -6.54 -13.60 -1.65
N SER A 54 -6.15 -13.54 -2.92
CA SER A 54 -5.75 -12.29 -3.56
C SER A 54 -6.90 -11.27 -3.57
N ARG A 55 -6.54 -9.98 -3.53
CA ARG A 55 -7.50 -8.89 -3.70
C ARG A 55 -7.85 -8.76 -5.17
N GLU A 56 -9.14 -8.89 -5.46
CA GLU A 56 -9.68 -8.63 -6.79
C GLU A 56 -10.42 -7.30 -6.76
N MET A 57 -10.20 -6.48 -7.79
CA MET A 57 -10.98 -5.26 -7.98
C MET A 57 -12.40 -5.68 -8.35
N GLN A 58 -13.34 -5.44 -7.44
CA GLN A 58 -14.75 -5.69 -7.72
C GLN A 58 -15.21 -4.72 -8.81
N CYS A 59 -16.05 -5.20 -9.73
CA CYS A 59 -16.70 -4.32 -10.69
C CYS A 59 -17.77 -3.48 -9.96
N GLY A 60 -17.79 -2.17 -10.23
CA GLY A 60 -18.68 -1.21 -9.56
C GLY A 60 -17.97 -0.36 -8.51
N CYS A 61 -18.49 0.85 -8.28
CA CYS A 61 -18.08 1.61 -7.10
C CYS A 61 -18.66 0.89 -5.86
N GLY A 62 -17.87 0.73 -4.81
CA GLY A 62 -18.34 0.15 -3.53
C GLY A 62 -19.39 1.02 -2.81
N GLU A 63 -19.92 2.02 -3.49
CA GLU A 63 -20.99 2.90 -3.05
C GLU A 63 -22.32 2.18 -3.18
N ILE A 64 -23.10 2.21 -2.11
CA ILE A 64 -24.47 1.68 -2.11
C ILE A 64 -25.36 2.76 -2.71
N CYS A 65 -25.32 2.89 -4.04
CA CYS A 65 -26.18 3.82 -4.75
C CYS A 65 -27.65 3.42 -4.49
N LYS A 66 -28.41 4.28 -3.80
CA LYS A 66 -29.86 4.08 -3.61
C LYS A 66 -30.64 4.08 -4.92
N ILE A 67 -30.08 4.73 -5.94
CA ILE A 67 -30.67 4.85 -7.27
C ILE A 67 -29.82 4.01 -8.22
N MET A 68 -30.43 2.96 -8.78
CA MET A 68 -29.81 2.19 -9.85
C MET A 68 -30.13 2.86 -11.19
N ILE A 69 -29.12 3.46 -11.82
CA ILE A 69 -29.22 3.95 -13.19
C ILE A 69 -28.87 2.85 -14.18
N THR A 70 -29.67 2.71 -15.24
CA THR A 70 -29.44 1.76 -16.33
C THR A 70 -28.18 2.14 -17.12
N GLN A 71 -27.64 1.19 -17.89
CA GLN A 71 -26.49 1.44 -18.76
C GLN A 71 -26.75 2.58 -19.76
N SER A 72 -27.95 2.61 -20.37
CA SER A 72 -28.35 3.70 -21.27
C SER A 72 -28.36 5.07 -20.58
N ASN A 73 -28.83 5.14 -19.33
CA ASN A 73 -28.80 6.38 -18.56
C ASN A 73 -27.36 6.84 -18.29
N ARG A 74 -26.42 5.91 -18.03
CA ARG A 74 -25.00 6.25 -17.85
C ARG A 74 -24.41 6.85 -19.11
N GLU A 75 -24.66 6.25 -20.26
CA GLU A 75 -24.16 6.72 -21.56
C GLU A 75 -24.70 8.11 -21.89
N ASN A 76 -26.00 8.34 -21.65
CA ASN A 76 -26.62 9.65 -21.84
C ASN A 76 -26.06 10.72 -20.90
N ILE A 77 -25.85 10.40 -19.62
CA ILE A 77 -25.24 11.35 -18.67
C ILE A 77 -23.81 11.69 -19.11
N MET A 78 -23.02 10.68 -19.50
CA MET A 78 -21.63 10.90 -19.91
C MET A 78 -21.53 11.71 -21.21
N SER A 79 -22.41 11.47 -22.19
CA SER A 79 -22.42 12.23 -23.44
C SER A 79 -22.82 13.69 -23.22
N GLN A 80 -23.81 13.96 -22.35
CA GLN A 80 -24.21 15.31 -21.98
C GLN A 80 -23.09 16.07 -21.26
N LEU A 81 -22.41 15.43 -20.31
CA LEU A 81 -21.29 16.03 -19.60
C LEU A 81 -20.13 16.38 -20.53
N LEU A 82 -19.82 15.49 -21.49
CA LEU A 82 -18.79 15.74 -22.49
C LEU A 82 -19.15 16.92 -23.40
N ALA A 83 -20.40 16.97 -23.88
CA ALA A 83 -20.89 18.07 -24.72
C ALA A 83 -20.88 19.41 -23.98
N ALA A 84 -21.27 19.42 -22.70
CA ALA A 84 -21.25 20.62 -21.86
C ALA A 84 -19.82 21.13 -21.62
N TRP A 85 -18.87 20.23 -21.35
CA TRP A 85 -17.47 20.57 -21.18
C TRP A 85 -16.84 21.16 -22.45
N LEU A 86 -17.06 20.52 -23.60
CA LEU A 86 -16.58 21.02 -24.90
C LEU A 86 -17.17 22.40 -25.25
N SER A 87 -18.42 22.65 -24.87
CA SER A 87 -19.08 23.94 -25.10
C SER A 87 -18.49 25.06 -24.24
N LEU A 88 -17.94 24.73 -23.05
CA LEU A 88 -17.28 25.68 -22.16
C LEU A 88 -15.85 26.01 -22.60
N GLU A 89 -15.17 25.09 -23.29
CA GLU A 89 -13.83 25.34 -23.85
C GLU A 89 -13.87 26.09 -25.19
N ALA A 90 -15.01 26.05 -25.88
CA ALA A 90 -15.21 26.73 -27.15
C ALA A 90 -15.69 28.20 -27.02
N ALA A 91 -15.88 28.69 -25.79
CA ALA A 91 -16.32 30.06 -25.47
C ALA A 91 -15.18 30.86 -24.81
#